data_AF-A0A818PHX6-F1
#
_entry.id   AF-A0A818PHX6-F1
#
_cell.length_a   1.000
_cell.length_b   1.000
_cell.length_c   1.000
_cell.angle_alpha   90.00
_cell.angle_beta   90.00
_cell.angle_gamma   90.00
#
_symmetry.space_group_name_H-M   'P 1'
#
loop_
_entity.id
_entity.type
_entity.pdbx_description
1 polymer ?
#
loop_
_entity_poly.entity_id
_entity_poly.type
_entity_poly.pdbx_seq_one_letter_code
_entity_poly.pdbx_strand_id
1 'polypeptide(L)'
;VHSVAWEPLPGSTTNFNSYGHLQHAAGLYILTQVEAGVCCPLSMTYSGYPILHRYLLCTSQKLTDSFPLERILSRKYDQRCLPANMKTGLT
;
A
#
# COMPACT_ATOMS: atom_id res chain seq x y z
N VAL A 1 3.99 -0.05 7.01
CA VAL A 1 4.06 1.43 6.86
C VAL A 1 3.60 1.91 5.48
N HIS A 2 3.88 1.21 4.37
CA HIS A 2 3.43 1.63 3.03
C HIS A 2 1.89 1.71 2.88
N SER A 3 1.15 0.83 3.58
CA SER A 3 -0.31 0.66 3.45
C SER A 3 -1.15 1.52 4.40
N VAL A 4 -0.58 2.02 5.50
CA VAL A 4 -1.33 2.44 6.70
C VAL A 4 -2.28 3.63 6.48
N ALA A 5 -2.03 4.47 5.48
CA ALA A 5 -2.92 5.58 5.13
C ALA A 5 -4.15 5.16 4.31
N TRP A 6 -4.09 3.99 3.69
CA TRP A 6 -5.08 3.48 2.75
C TRP A 6 -5.95 2.37 3.36
N GLU A 7 -5.60 1.91 4.56
CA GLU A 7 -6.37 0.93 5.32
C GLU A 7 -7.62 1.59 5.97
N PRO A 8 -8.77 0.90 6.00
CA PRO A 8 -9.94 1.36 6.72
C PRO A 8 -9.71 1.35 8.24
N LEU A 9 -10.43 2.20 8.98
CA LEU A 9 -10.36 2.21 10.44
C LEU A 9 -10.84 0.86 11.03
N PRO A 10 -10.20 0.32 12.09
CA PRO A 10 -10.69 -0.86 12.79
C PRO A 10 -12.15 -0.69 13.23
N GLY A 11 -13.04 -1.56 12.76
CA GLY A 11 -14.49 -1.48 13.03
C GLY A 11 -15.30 -0.55 12.11
N SER A 12 -14.70 0.06 11.09
CA SER A 12 -15.43 0.82 10.05
C SER A 12 -15.16 0.27 8.66
N THR A 13 -16.21 0.14 7.86
CA THR A 13 -16.13 -0.24 6.43
C THR A 13 -16.19 0.98 5.49
N THR A 14 -16.43 2.17 6.02
CA THR A 14 -16.67 3.40 5.24
C THR A 14 -15.68 4.53 5.56
N ASN A 15 -15.07 4.54 6.74
CA ASN A 15 -14.16 5.60 7.17
C ASN A 15 -12.70 5.15 7.03
N PHE A 16 -11.94 5.85 6.19
CA PHE A 16 -10.48 5.77 6.17
C PHE A 16 -9.88 6.37 7.43
N ASN A 17 -8.65 5.98 7.74
CA ASN A 17 -7.90 6.52 8.87
C ASN A 17 -7.52 7.99 8.64
N SER A 18 -8.25 8.92 9.26
CA SER A 18 -7.99 10.37 9.19
C SER A 18 -6.58 10.80 9.61
N TYR A 19 -5.87 9.95 10.38
CA TYR A 19 -4.48 10.16 10.80
C TYR A 19 -3.49 9.25 10.06
N GLY A 20 -3.93 8.52 9.03
CA GLY A 20 -3.14 7.50 8.35
C GLY A 20 -1.89 8.05 7.65
N HIS A 21 -1.98 9.26 7.07
CA HIS A 21 -0.81 9.96 6.51
C HIS A 21 0.20 10.37 7.61
N LEU A 22 -0.28 10.83 8.76
CA LEU A 22 0.57 11.16 9.91
C LEU A 22 1.26 9.91 10.47
N GLN A 23 0.53 8.78 10.56
CA GLN A 23 1.10 7.49 10.98
C GLN A 23 2.13 6.95 9.97
N HIS A 24 1.90 7.13 8.67
CA HIS A 24 2.89 6.82 7.64
C HIS A 24 4.17 7.67 7.81
N ALA A 25 4.02 8.99 7.93
CA ALA A 25 5.14 9.92 8.09
C ALA A 25 5.93 9.69 9.39
N ALA A 26 5.27 9.50 10.52
CA ALA A 26 5.91 9.19 11.80
C ALA A 26 6.64 7.82 11.75
N GLY A 27 6.03 6.82 11.11
CA GLY A 27 6.65 5.52 10.90
C GLY A 27 7.93 5.59 10.06
N LEU A 28 7.92 6.38 8.96
CA LEU A 28 9.13 6.62 8.17
C LEU A 28 10.18 7.44 8.93
N TYR A 29 9.78 8.50 9.64
CA TYR A 29 10.70 9.35 10.41
C TYR A 29 11.53 8.57 11.45
N ILE A 30 10.89 7.59 12.11
CA ILE A 30 11.57 6.68 13.05
C ILE A 30 12.43 5.66 12.28
N LEU A 31 11.89 5.07 11.20
CA LEU A 31 12.59 4.04 10.42
C LEU A 31 13.88 4.56 9.77
N THR A 32 13.87 5.79 9.24
CA THR A 32 15.05 6.43 8.63
C THR A 32 16.23 6.63 9.59
N GLN A 33 15.99 6.63 10.91
CA GLN A 33 17.08 6.68 11.90
C GLN A 33 17.84 5.35 12.00
N VAL A 34 17.22 4.24 11.58
CA VAL A 34 17.77 2.89 11.65
C VAL A 34 18.32 2.45 10.30
N GLU A 35 17.52 2.60 9.24
CA GLU A 35 17.89 2.21 7.88
C GLU A 35 17.07 3.03 6.86
N ALA A 36 17.73 3.65 5.89
CA ALA A 36 17.10 4.58 4.93
C ALA A 36 16.85 3.96 3.54
N GLY A 37 17.58 2.90 3.16
CA GLY A 37 17.44 2.21 1.89
C GLY A 37 16.05 1.60 1.68
N VAL A 38 15.49 0.95 2.70
CA VAL A 38 14.13 0.38 2.66
C VAL A 38 13.04 1.44 2.55
N CYS A 39 13.31 2.70 2.93
CA CYS A 39 12.33 3.78 2.82
C CYS A 39 11.99 4.12 1.37
N CYS A 40 12.90 3.85 0.42
CA CYS A 40 12.67 4.05 -1.02
C CYS A 40 11.49 3.20 -1.55
N PRO A 41 11.53 1.84 -1.52
CA PRO A 41 10.40 1.02 -1.95
C PRO A 41 9.14 1.26 -1.11
N LEU A 42 9.27 1.50 0.21
CA LEU A 42 8.11 1.78 1.08
C LEU A 42 7.36 3.06 0.67
N SER A 43 8.08 4.13 0.30
CA SER A 43 7.51 5.41 -0.15
C SER A 43 6.96 5.32 -1.57
N MET A 44 7.63 4.57 -2.46
CA MET A 44 7.13 4.33 -3.83
C MET A 44 5.81 3.54 -3.81
N THR A 45 5.73 2.43 -3.06
CA THR A 45 4.50 1.61 -2.97
C THR A 45 3.36 2.38 -2.32
N TYR A 46 3.62 3.16 -1.28
CA TYR A 46 2.66 4.08 -0.68
C TYR A 46 2.09 5.09 -1.70
N SER A 47 2.97 5.70 -2.50
CA SER A 47 2.60 6.75 -3.46
C SER A 47 1.92 6.20 -4.73
N GLY A 48 2.21 4.95 -5.11
CA GLY A 48 1.61 4.30 -6.27
C GLY A 48 0.14 3.93 -6.09
N TYR A 49 -0.28 3.61 -4.86
CA TYR A 49 -1.66 3.19 -4.55
C TYR A 49 -2.75 4.17 -5.06
N PRO A 50 -2.75 5.48 -4.70
CA PRO A 50 -3.82 6.39 -5.13
C PRO A 50 -3.88 6.57 -6.65
N ILE A 51 -2.75 6.48 -7.36
CA ILE A 51 -2.67 6.59 -8.82
C ILE A 51 -3.32 5.36 -9.46
N LEU A 52 -2.97 4.15 -9.00
CA LEU A 52 -3.55 2.89 -9.48
C LEU A 52 -5.05 2.80 -9.16
N HIS A 53 -5.46 3.17 -7.94
CA HIS A 53 -6.86 3.22 -7.53
C HIS A 53 -7.66 4.19 -8.42
N ARG A 54 -7.14 5.41 -8.68
CA ARG A 54 -7.74 6.39 -9.59
C ARG A 54 -7.87 5.85 -11.02
N TYR A 55 -6.81 5.24 -11.54
CA TYR A 55 -6.78 4.66 -12.89
C TYR A 55 -7.83 3.56 -13.09
N LEU A 56 -7.97 2.66 -12.11
CA LEU A 56 -8.96 1.58 -12.13
C LEU A 56 -10.41 2.11 -12.07
N LEU A 57 -10.66 3.16 -11.27
CA LEU A 57 -11.97 3.83 -11.24
C LEU A 57 -12.29 4.54 -12.57
N CYS A 58 -11.31 5.16 -13.23
CA CYS A 58 -11.54 5.98 -14.43
C CYS A 58 -11.69 5.19 -15.74
N THR A 59 -11.05 4.01 -15.85
CA THR A 59 -10.99 3.26 -17.12
C THR A 59 -12.23 2.40 -17.39
N SER A 60 -13.16 2.28 -16.44
CA SER A 60 -14.19 1.22 -16.40
C SER A 60 -13.65 -0.20 -16.50
N GLN A 61 -12.32 -0.36 -16.47
CA GLN A 61 -11.64 -1.63 -16.45
C GLN A 61 -11.73 -2.16 -15.03
N LYS A 62 -12.89 -2.78 -14.75
CA LYS A 62 -12.96 -3.93 -13.85
C LYS A 62 -11.98 -4.95 -14.40
N LEU A 63 -10.70 -4.79 -14.05
CA LEU A 63 -9.81 -5.92 -13.85
C LEU A 63 -10.63 -6.91 -13.04
N THR A 64 -10.84 -8.10 -13.61
CA THR A 64 -11.84 -9.07 -13.09
C THR A 64 -11.54 -9.47 -11.64
N ASP A 65 -10.32 -9.17 -11.18
CA ASP A 65 -9.92 -9.19 -9.78
C ASP A 65 -9.49 -7.79 -9.29
N SER A 66 -10.07 -7.31 -8.18
CA SER A 66 -9.60 -6.17 -7.33
C SER A 66 -8.20 -6.38 -6.73
N PHE A 67 -7.77 -7.62 -6.78
CA PHE A 67 -6.51 -8.23 -6.41
C PHE A 67 -5.24 -7.37 -6.43
N PRO A 68 -4.91 -6.54 -7.45
CA PRO A 68 -3.66 -5.77 -7.42
C PRO A 68 -3.62 -4.77 -6.25
N LEU A 69 -4.75 -4.13 -5.95
CA LEU A 69 -4.85 -3.17 -4.86
C LEU A 69 -4.76 -3.85 -3.50
N GLU A 70 -5.47 -4.97 -3.31
CA GLU A 70 -5.43 -5.76 -2.08
C GLU A 70 -4.00 -6.23 -1.74
N ARG A 71 -3.20 -6.60 -2.76
CA ARG A 71 -1.81 -7.02 -2.56
C ARG A 71 -0.82 -5.88 -2.41
N ILE A 72 -1.12 -4.68 -2.93
CA ILE A 72 -0.36 -3.46 -2.63
C ILE A 72 -0.59 -3.00 -1.18
N LEU A 73 -1.75 -3.30 -0.59
CA LEU A 73 -2.05 -3.03 0.82
C LEU A 73 -1.62 -4.17 1.77
N SER A 74 -1.11 -5.28 1.25
CA SER A 74 -0.70 -6.44 2.04
C SER A 74 0.53 -6.12 2.91
N ARG A 75 0.37 -6.25 4.23
CA ARG A 75 1.47 -6.13 5.20
C ARG A 75 2.44 -7.33 5.17
N LYS A 76 2.25 -8.32 4.30
CA LYS A 76 3.17 -9.46 4.13
C LYS A 76 4.17 -9.16 3.01
N TYR A 77 5.44 -9.05 3.38
CA TYR A 77 6.52 -8.99 2.40
C TYR A 77 6.74 -10.36 1.75
N ASP A 78 6.96 -10.37 0.44
CA ASP A 78 7.23 -11.58 -0.34
C ASP A 78 8.44 -11.29 -1.24
N GLN A 79 9.55 -11.95 -0.98
CA GLN A 79 10.80 -11.76 -1.73
C GLN A 79 10.90 -12.64 -2.98
N ARG A 80 9.92 -13.51 -3.24
CA ARG A 80 10.01 -14.50 -4.32
C ARG A 80 9.82 -13.84 -5.68
N CYS A 81 10.65 -14.24 -6.64
CA CYS A 81 10.57 -13.84 -8.05
C CYS A 81 9.40 -14.54 -8.78
N LEU A 82 8.18 -14.30 -8.31
CA LEU A 82 6.94 -14.82 -8.89
C LEU A 82 6.19 -13.71 -9.64
N PRO A 83 5.33 -14.04 -10.63
CA PRO A 83 4.38 -13.11 -11.19
C PRO A 83 3.55 -12.41 -10.10
N ALA A 84 3.19 -11.14 -10.30
CA ALA A 84 2.45 -10.36 -9.31
C ALA A 84 1.16 -11.05 -8.83
N ASN A 85 0.51 -11.83 -9.71
CA ASN A 85 -0.68 -12.61 -9.36
C ASN A 85 -0.43 -13.83 -8.43
N MET A 86 0.83 -14.19 -8.20
CA MET A 86 1.25 -15.25 -7.27
C MET A 86 2.01 -14.70 -6.05
N LYS A 87 2.59 -13.48 -6.16
CA LYS A 87 3.57 -12.85 -5.23
C LYS A 87 3.08 -12.40 -3.84
N THR A 88 1.87 -12.77 -3.40
CA THR A 88 1.19 -12.50 -2.09
C THR A 88 1.12 -11.08 -1.48
N GLY A 89 2.16 -10.25 -1.55
CA GLY A 89 2.18 -8.81 -1.29
C GLY A 89 3.14 -8.09 -2.25
N LEU A 90 2.90 -6.82 -2.57
CA LEU A 90 3.57 -6.13 -3.70
C LEU A 90 4.47 -4.95 -3.27
N THR A 91 5.03 -5.02 -2.06
CA THR A 91 6.22 -4.24 -1.64
C THR A 91 7.48 -5.08 -1.87
#